data_AF-A0A8X6GZV5-F1
#
_entry.id   AF-A0A8X6GZV5-F1
#
_cell.length_a   1.000
_cell.length_b   1.000
_cell.length_c   1.000
_cell.angle_alpha   90.00
_cell.angle_beta   90.00
_cell.angle_gamma   90.00
#
_symmetry.space_group_name_H-M   'P 1'
#
loop_
_entity.id
_entity.type
_entity.pdbx_description
1 polymer ?
#
loop_
_entity_poly.entity_id
_entity_poly.type
_entity_poly.pdbx_seq_one_letter_code
_entity_poly.pdbx_strand_id
1 'polypeptide(L)'
;MLWDPKVDCLTYKVKINDKVNFSKKDVLSEIARLNDPFGLIGPIVKKAKIFIQGLRKIKSDWSEQLPDAMEEWKELYKKLLKVNNFKIPRCILLPGTIRIEIHGFSDASERANAAVVCINLCP
;
A
#
# COMPACT_ATOMS: atom_id res chain seq x y z
N MET A 1 -1.49 -7.55 5.13
CA MET A 1 -0.96 -7.22 6.48
C MET A 1 -0.84 -8.51 7.30
N LEU A 2 0.18 -8.61 8.16
CA LEU A 2 0.46 -9.71 9.07
C LEU A 2 0.80 -9.16 10.46
N TRP A 3 0.54 -9.91 11.52
CA TRP A 3 0.97 -9.59 12.88
C TRP A 3 2.12 -10.50 13.28
N ASP A 4 3.22 -9.91 13.77
CA ASP A 4 4.31 -10.61 14.42
C ASP A 4 4.13 -10.51 15.95
N PRO A 5 3.66 -11.58 16.62
CA PRO A 5 3.37 -11.54 18.04
C PRO A 5 4.63 -11.47 18.91
N LYS A 6 5.80 -11.86 18.39
CA LYS A 6 7.05 -11.89 19.18
C LYS A 6 7.56 -10.48 19.49
N VAL A 7 7.38 -9.56 18.53
CA VAL A 7 7.82 -8.16 18.64
C VAL A 7 6.65 -7.18 18.65
N ASP A 8 5.43 -7.71 18.75
CA ASP A 8 4.16 -6.99 18.71
C ASP A 8 4.04 -5.91 17.61
N CYS A 9 4.41 -6.28 16.39
CA CYS A 9 4.37 -5.37 15.23
C CYS A 9 3.43 -5.87 14.15
N LEU A 10 2.75 -4.94 13.47
CA LEU A 10 2.11 -5.15 12.18
C LEU A 10 3.15 -5.02 11.06
N THR A 11 3.08 -5.89 10.07
CA THR A 11 3.99 -5.94 8.92
C THR A 11 3.27 -6.32 7.63
N TYR A 12 3.99 -6.30 6.52
CA TYR A 12 3.51 -6.65 5.19
C TYR A 12 4.42 -7.68 4.54
N LYS A 13 3.85 -8.49 3.65
CA LYS A 13 4.59 -9.50 2.90
C LYS A 13 4.19 -9.47 1.43
N VAL A 14 5.11 -8.99 0.61
CA VAL A 14 5.10 -9.03 -0.85
C VAL A 14 6.24 -9.95 -1.26
N LYS A 15 5.94 -10.96 -2.06
CA LYS A 15 6.98 -11.89 -2.55
C LYS A 15 7.61 -11.31 -3.81
N ILE A 16 8.90 -11.54 -4.00
CA ILE A 16 9.51 -11.36 -5.32
C ILE A 16 8.88 -12.43 -6.23
N ASN A 17 8.45 -12.00 -7.40
CA ASN A 17 7.93 -12.88 -8.42
C ASN A 17 8.88 -12.78 -9.61
N ASP A 18 9.58 -13.88 -9.92
CA ASP A 18 10.56 -13.94 -11.01
C ASP A 18 9.90 -13.95 -12.40
N LYS A 19 8.58 -13.77 -12.45
CA LYS A 19 7.82 -13.63 -13.68
C LYS A 19 8.34 -12.44 -14.49
N VAL A 20 8.83 -12.73 -15.69
CA VAL A 20 9.42 -11.73 -16.59
C VAL A 20 8.35 -10.83 -17.21
N ASN A 21 7.15 -11.39 -17.45
CA ASN A 21 6.05 -10.71 -18.14
C ASN A 21 4.77 -10.77 -17.33
N PHE A 22 4.18 -9.62 -17.02
CA PHE A 22 2.90 -9.50 -16.32
C PHE A 22 1.76 -9.15 -17.29
N SER A 23 0.57 -9.67 -17.03
CA SER A 23 -0.70 -9.19 -17.60
C SER A 23 -1.38 -8.18 -16.67
N LYS A 24 -2.43 -7.48 -17.14
CA LYS A 24 -3.24 -6.60 -16.25
C LYS A 24 -3.81 -7.37 -15.05
N LYS A 25 -4.23 -8.62 -15.28
CA LYS A 25 -4.74 -9.51 -14.23
C LYS A 25 -3.67 -9.84 -13.21
N ASP A 26 -2.43 -10.09 -13.65
CA ASP A 26 -1.31 -10.34 -12.74
C ASP A 26 -1.02 -9.11 -11.88
N VAL A 27 -0.95 -7.92 -12.48
CA VAL A 27 -0.75 -6.65 -11.75
C VAL A 27 -1.83 -6.45 -10.69
N LEU A 28 -3.09 -6.63 -11.07
CA LEU A 28 -4.21 -6.50 -10.14
C LEU A 28 -4.08 -7.49 -8.98
N SER A 29 -3.68 -8.73 -9.28
CA SER A 29 -3.46 -9.78 -8.27
C SER A 29 -2.33 -9.42 -7.31
N GLU A 30 -1.20 -8.92 -7.82
CA GLU A 30 -0.06 -8.47 -7.00
C GLU A 30 -0.47 -7.32 -6.08
N ILE A 31 -1.22 -6.34 -6.59
CA ILE A 31 -1.66 -5.18 -5.80
C ILE A 31 -2.73 -5.59 -4.78
N ALA A 32 -3.64 -6.51 -5.12
CA ALA A 32 -4.64 -7.02 -4.18
C ALA A 32 -4.02 -7.73 -2.97
N ARG A 33 -2.83 -8.33 -3.12
CA ARG A 33 -2.07 -8.94 -2.02
C ARG A 33 -1.59 -7.93 -0.98
N LEU A 34 -1.44 -6.65 -1.34
CA LEU A 34 -1.06 -5.57 -0.43
C LEU A 34 -2.17 -5.16 0.55
N ASN A 35 -3.15 -6.04 0.80
CA ASN A 35 -4.28 -5.79 1.67
C ASN A 35 -3.89 -5.03 2.95
N ASP A 36 -4.40 -3.81 3.04
CA ASP A 36 -4.12 -2.80 4.05
C ASP A 36 -5.45 -2.33 4.67
N PRO A 37 -6.03 -3.14 5.57
CA PRO A 37 -7.35 -2.87 6.13
C PRO A 37 -7.37 -1.61 7.00
N PHE A 38 -6.23 -1.20 7.55
CA PHE A 38 -6.11 -0.05 8.44
C PHE A 38 -5.56 1.20 7.74
N GLY A 39 -5.22 1.13 6.45
CA GLY A 39 -4.68 2.26 5.69
C GLY A 39 -3.25 2.67 6.09
N LEU A 40 -2.49 1.82 6.78
CA LEU A 40 -1.16 2.13 7.32
C LEU A 40 -0.11 2.35 6.22
N ILE A 41 -0.32 1.75 5.04
CA ILE A 41 0.49 1.98 3.85
C ILE A 41 -0.34 2.65 2.75
N GLY A 42 -1.34 3.44 3.14
CA GLY A 42 -2.29 4.13 2.27
C GLY A 42 -1.65 4.85 1.09
N PRO A 43 -0.56 5.65 1.26
CA PRO A 43 0.11 6.31 0.14
C PRO A 43 0.69 5.35 -0.91
N ILE A 44 1.18 4.18 -0.47
CA ILE A 44 1.75 3.15 -1.34
C ILE A 44 0.62 2.46 -2.11
N VAL A 45 -0.43 2.04 -1.40
CA VAL A 45 -1.63 1.43 -1.99
C VAL A 45 -2.31 2.39 -2.97
N LYS A 46 -2.32 3.69 -2.67
CA LYS A 46 -2.88 4.71 -3.56
C LYS A 46 -2.13 4.81 -4.88
N LYS A 47 -0.79 4.87 -4.85
CA LYS A 47 0.04 4.87 -6.07
C LYS A 47 -0.22 3.62 -6.92
N ALA A 48 -0.31 2.45 -6.27
CA ALA A 48 -0.63 1.20 -6.95
C ALA A 48 -2.04 1.22 -7.59
N LYS A 49 -3.04 1.78 -6.89
CA LYS A 49 -4.39 1.94 -7.43
C LYS A 49 -4.45 2.92 -8.61
N ILE A 50 -3.67 4.00 -8.59
CA ILE A 50 -3.56 4.93 -9.73
C ILE A 50 -2.97 4.21 -10.95
N PHE A 51 -1.94 3.38 -10.78
CA PHE A 51 -1.38 2.58 -11.86
C PHE A 51 -2.44 1.63 -12.47
N ILE A 52 -3.21 0.92 -11.65
CA ILE A 52 -4.34 0.08 -12.12
C ILE A 52 -5.35 0.91 -12.91
N GLN A 53 -5.68 2.12 -12.46
CA GLN A 53 -6.60 3.01 -13.19
C GLN A 53 -6.06 3.37 -14.58
N GLY A 54 -4.74 3.59 -14.71
CA GLY A 54 -4.08 3.76 -16.00
C GLY A 54 -4.24 2.53 -16.90
N LEU A 55 -3.94 1.34 -16.38
CA LEU A 55 -4.06 0.08 -17.14
C LEU A 55 -5.48 -0.20 -17.63
N ARG A 56 -6.50 0.19 -16.86
CA ARG A 56 -7.92 0.04 -17.26
C ARG A 56 -8.29 0.87 -18.48
N LYS A 57 -7.61 2.00 -18.72
CA LYS A 57 -7.88 2.85 -19.89
C LYS A 57 -7.33 2.28 -21.19
N ILE A 58 -6.35 1.37 -21.09
CA ILE A 58 -5.76 0.70 -22.25
C ILE A 58 -6.76 -0.35 -22.77
N LYS A 59 -7.12 -0.26 -24.05
CA LYS A 59 -8.01 -1.23 -24.72
C LYS A 59 -7.22 -2.48 -25.15
N SER A 60 -6.98 -3.38 -24.20
CA SER A 60 -6.35 -4.70 -24.42
C SER A 60 -6.92 -5.71 -23.44
N ASP A 61 -6.80 -7.01 -23.72
CA ASP A 61 -7.33 -8.05 -22.84
C ASP A 61 -6.64 -8.05 -21.47
N TRP A 62 -7.33 -8.57 -20.45
CA TRP A 62 -6.78 -8.65 -19.09
C TRP A 62 -5.68 -9.70 -18.92
N SER A 63 -5.64 -10.70 -19.81
CA SER A 63 -4.68 -11.81 -19.81
C SER A 63 -3.51 -11.56 -20.75
N GLU A 64 -3.64 -10.61 -21.67
CA GLU A 64 -2.55 -10.16 -22.52
C GLU A 64 -1.45 -9.51 -21.69
N GLN A 65 -0.21 -9.66 -22.16
CA GLN A 65 0.95 -9.01 -21.55
C GLN A 65 0.75 -7.49 -21.53
N LEU A 66 1.24 -6.83 -20.48
CA LEU A 66 1.17 -5.38 -20.33
C LEU A 66 1.80 -4.68 -21.55
N PRO A 67 1.01 -3.99 -22.38
CA PRO A 67 1.56 -3.16 -23.45
C PRO A 67 2.12 -1.87 -22.82
N ASP A 68 3.33 -1.47 -23.24
CA ASP A 68 4.09 -0.24 -22.93
C ASP A 68 4.28 0.17 -21.45
N ALA A 69 3.57 -0.45 -20.50
CA ALA A 69 3.58 -0.16 -19.07
C ALA A 69 4.43 -1.14 -18.26
N MET A 70 5.12 -2.07 -18.92
CA MET A 70 5.93 -3.11 -18.25
C MET A 70 7.07 -2.50 -17.42
N GLU A 71 7.75 -1.49 -17.95
CA GLU A 71 8.89 -0.88 -17.25
C GLU A 71 8.43 -0.05 -16.05
N GLU A 72 7.34 0.72 -16.21
CA GLU A 72 6.71 1.44 -15.10
C GLU A 72 6.22 0.47 -14.02
N TRP A 73 5.62 -0.65 -14.43
CA TRP A 73 5.21 -1.71 -13.50
C TRP A 73 6.39 -2.29 -12.73
N LYS A 74 7.50 -2.63 -13.40
CA LYS A 74 8.70 -3.19 -12.74
C LYS A 74 9.25 -2.23 -11.71
N GLU A 75 9.33 -0.94 -12.02
CA GLU A 75 9.80 0.08 -11.09
C GLU A 75 8.85 0.29 -9.90
N LEU A 76 7.54 0.29 -10.15
CA LEU A 76 6.55 0.30 -9.08
C LEU A 76 6.67 -0.96 -8.21
N TYR A 77 6.78 -2.14 -8.82
CA TYR A 77 6.86 -3.43 -8.13
C TYR A 77 8.10 -3.53 -7.23
N LYS A 78 9.27 -3.06 -7.70
CA LYS A 78 10.47 -2.94 -6.86
C LYS A 78 10.24 -2.05 -5.64
N LYS A 79 9.50 -0.95 -5.79
CA LYS A 79 9.14 -0.07 -4.66
C LYS A 79 8.14 -0.74 -3.72
N LEU A 80 7.18 -1.51 -4.25
CA LEU A 80 6.23 -2.28 -3.46
C LEU A 80 6.93 -3.33 -2.58
N LEU A 81 8.01 -3.96 -3.06
CA LEU A 81 8.78 -4.91 -2.24
C LEU A 81 9.36 -4.29 -0.97
N LYS A 82 9.60 -2.97 -0.94
CA LYS A 82 10.11 -2.27 0.26
C LYS A 82 9.12 -2.29 1.42
N VAL A 83 7.84 -2.56 1.19
CA VAL A 83 6.84 -2.69 2.28
C VAL A 83 7.18 -3.82 3.24
N ASN A 84 7.94 -4.82 2.79
CA ASN A 84 8.41 -5.93 3.63
C ASN A 84 9.27 -5.48 4.81
N ASN A 85 9.89 -4.30 4.70
CA ASN A 85 10.77 -3.76 5.73
C ASN A 85 10.00 -2.96 6.79
N PHE A 86 8.71 -2.71 6.60
CA PHE A 86 7.91 -1.99 7.58
C PHE A 86 7.59 -2.90 8.76
N LYS A 87 7.92 -2.39 9.95
CA LYS A 87 7.46 -2.90 11.23
C LYS A 87 6.78 -1.75 11.95
N ILE A 88 5.48 -1.89 12.15
CA ILE A 88 4.65 -0.85 12.76
C ILE A 88 4.23 -1.38 14.13
N PRO A 89 4.68 -0.77 15.24
CA PRO A 89 4.25 -1.16 16.57
C PRO A 89 2.72 -1.17 16.66
N ARG A 90 2.14 -2.27 17.16
CA ARG A 90 0.68 -2.37 17.29
C ARG A 90 0.17 -1.54 18.45
N CYS A 91 0.90 -1.53 19.57
CA CYS A 91 0.64 -0.63 20.67
C CYS A 91 1.25 0.74 20.36
N ILE A 92 0.39 1.75 20.27
CA ILE A 92 0.81 3.14 20.07
C ILE A 92 0.90 3.92 21.38
N LEU A 93 0.31 3.41 22.47
CA LEU A 93 0.25 4.12 23.75
C LEU A 93 1.64 4.23 24.38
N LEU A 94 2.00 5.45 24.80
CA LEU A 94 3.23 5.71 25.52
C LEU A 94 2.99 5.66 27.05
N PRO A 95 3.95 5.16 27.85
CA PRO A 95 3.85 5.24 29.30
C PRO A 95 3.64 6.68 29.77
N GLY A 96 2.71 6.88 30.70
CA GLY A 96 2.38 8.22 31.21
C GLY A 96 1.45 9.04 30.31
N THR A 97 0.91 8.48 29.22
CA THR A 97 -0.14 9.17 28.45
C THR A 97 -1.38 9.40 29.34
N ILE A 98 -1.74 10.66 29.60
CA ILE A 98 -2.95 11.02 30.36
C ILE A 98 -4.11 11.46 29.45
N ARG A 99 -3.79 11.89 28.21
CA ARG A 99 -4.78 12.37 27.25
C ARG A 99 -4.42 11.92 25.84
N ILE A 100 -5.43 11.51 25.09
CA ILE A 100 -5.32 11.12 23.69
C ILE A 100 -6.18 12.07 22.87
N GLU A 101 -5.60 12.66 21.84
CA GLU A 101 -6.31 13.51 20.91
C GLU A 101 -6.30 12.86 19.52
N ILE A 102 -7.43 12.96 18.82
CA ILE A 102 -7.59 12.41 17.47
C ILE A 102 -7.87 13.58 16.54
N HIS A 103 -6.97 13.77 15.57
CA HIS A 103 -7.02 14.88 14.62
C HIS A 103 -7.25 14.30 13.23
N GLY A 104 -8.31 14.76 12.55
CA GLY A 104 -8.64 14.34 11.19
C GLY A 104 -8.23 15.40 10.18
N PHE A 105 -7.50 14.99 9.14
CA PHE A 105 -7.17 15.85 8.01
C PHE A 105 -7.64 15.20 6.72
N SER A 106 -8.07 15.99 5.75
CA SER A 106 -8.44 15.51 4.42
C SER A 106 -7.97 16.48 3.36
N ASP A 107 -7.51 15.93 2.23
CA ASP A 107 -7.10 16.69 1.06
C ASP A 107 -7.55 15.97 -0.22
N ALA A 108 -7.76 16.73 -1.27
CA ALA A 108 -8.22 16.25 -2.56
C ALA A 108 -7.40 16.87 -3.70
N SER A 109 -7.03 16.01 -4.64
CA SER A 109 -6.38 16.38 -5.89
C SER A 109 -7.14 15.74 -7.06
N GLU A 110 -6.88 16.21 -8.29
CA GLU A 110 -7.47 15.64 -9.50
C GLU A 110 -7.29 14.12 -9.62
N ARG A 111 -6.22 13.58 -9.06
CA ARG A 111 -5.86 12.16 -9.16
C ARG A 111 -6.31 11.35 -7.95
N ALA A 112 -6.65 12.01 -6.83
CA ALA A 112 -6.75 11.34 -5.55
C ALA A 112 -7.41 12.20 -4.46
N ASN A 113 -8.38 11.59 -3.77
CA ASN A 113 -8.77 12.02 -2.42
C ASN A 113 -7.96 11.23 -1.38
N ALA A 114 -7.59 11.90 -0.29
CA ALA A 114 -6.88 11.34 0.85
C ALA A 114 -7.47 11.88 2.16
N ALA A 115 -7.51 11.03 3.17
CA ALA A 115 -7.80 11.41 4.55
C ALA A 115 -6.82 10.70 5.47
N VAL A 116 -6.41 11.37 6.54
CA VAL A 116 -5.51 10.82 7.56
C VAL A 116 -6.07 11.13 8.93
N VAL A 117 -5.95 10.15 9.82
CA VAL A 117 -6.24 10.28 11.25
C VAL A 117 -4.91 10.29 11.99
N CYS A 118 -4.61 11.39 12.65
CA CYS A 118 -3.43 11.55 13.49
C CYS A 118 -3.83 11.35 14.94
N ILE A 119 -3.07 10.53 15.67
CA ILE A 119 -3.27 10.31 17.10
C ILE A 119 -2.14 11.02 17.83
N ASN A 120 -2.49 12.01 18.65
CA ASN A 120 -1.55 12.72 19.50
C ASN A 120 -1.67 12.20 20.94
N LEU A 121 -0.53 11.84 21.53
CA LEU A 121 -0.46 11.27 22.88
C LEU A 121 0.15 12.31 23.80
N CYS A 122 -0.68 12.88 24.67
CA CYS A 122 -0.25 13.90 25.61
C CYS A 122 0.16 13.25 26.93
N PRO A 123 1.37 13.58 27.46
CA PRO A 123 1.78 13.19 28.80
C PRO A 123 0.95 13.91 29.87
#